data_AF-A0A4R1ZFY1-F1
#
_entry.id   AF-A0A4R1ZFY1-F1
#
_cell.length_a   1.000
_cell.length_b   1.000
_cell.length_c   1.000
_cell.angle_alpha   90.00
_cell.angle_beta   90.00
_cell.angle_gamma   90.00
#
_symmetry.space_group_name_H-M   'P 1'
#
loop_
_entity.id
_entity.type
_entity.pdbx_description
1 polymer ?
#
loop_
_entity_poly.entity_id
_entity_poly.type
_entity_poly.pdbx_seq_one_letter_code
_entity_poly.pdbx_strand_id
1 'polypeptide(L)' 'MTKTVKQQPIYFKAQILKAGCFTPLQRDFLKALLEEGKYYTVDEAVKQIEQYLKQEAK' A
#
# COMPACT_ATOMS: atom_id res chain seq x y z
N MET A 1 -24.63 -3.34 -20.32
CA MET A 1 -24.20 -2.91 -18.98
C MET A 1 -22.83 -3.51 -18.67
N THR A 2 -21.75 -2.94 -19.19
CA THR A 2 -20.39 -3.47 -18.96
C THR A 2 -19.74 -2.64 -17.85
N LYS A 3 -19.81 -3.16 -16.61
CA LYS A 3 -19.08 -2.59 -15.47
C LYS A 3 -17.60 -2.79 -15.74
N THR A 4 -16.92 -1.75 -16.21
CA THR A 4 -15.46 -1.67 -16.33
C THR A 4 -14.89 -1.79 -14.92
N VAL A 5 -14.57 -3.00 -14.49
CA VAL A 5 -13.77 -3.23 -13.29
C VAL A 5 -12.43 -2.59 -13.58
N LYS A 6 -12.21 -1.37 -13.06
CA LYS A 6 -10.90 -0.72 -13.05
C LYS A 6 -9.96 -1.67 -12.30
N GLN A 7 -9.30 -2.56 -13.04
CA GLN A 7 -8.22 -3.37 -12.51
C GLN A 7 -7.16 -2.38 -12.06
N GLN A 8 -7.18 -2.08 -10.76
CA GLN A 8 -6.13 -1.26 -10.18
C GLN A 8 -4.84 -2.05 -10.36
N PRO A 9 -3.78 -1.41 -10.91
CA PRO A 9 -2.53 -2.11 -11.11
C PRO A 9 -2.04 -2.63 -9.75
N ILE A 10 -1.81 -3.95 -9.72
CA ILE A 10 -1.23 -4.62 -8.57
C ILE A 10 0.28 -4.51 -8.67
N TYR A 11 0.91 -4.16 -7.56
CA TYR A 11 2.34 -3.94 -7.47
C TYR A 11 2.91 -4.85 -6.40
N PHE A 12 4.13 -5.31 -6.63
CA PHE A 12 4.89 -5.98 -5.58
C PHE A 12 5.23 -5.00 -4.45
N LYS A 13 5.47 -5.53 -3.25
CA LYS A 13 6.05 -4.77 -2.13
C LYS A 13 7.21 -3.87 -2.58
N ALA A 14 8.18 -4.42 -3.32
CA ALA A 14 9.33 -3.64 -3.79
C ALA A 14 8.95 -2.50 -4.76
N GLN A 15 7.89 -2.66 -5.55
CA GLN A 15 7.38 -1.63 -6.46
C GLN A 15 6.64 -0.54 -5.67
N ILE A 16 5.80 -0.93 -4.70
CA ILE A 16 5.14 0.01 -3.77
C ILE A 16 6.17 0.81 -2.97
N LEU A 17 7.20 0.16 -2.43
CA LEU A 17 8.28 0.81 -1.68
C LEU A 17 9.12 1.75 -2.55
N LYS A 18 9.25 1.46 -3.85
CA LYS A 18 9.89 2.35 -4.82
C LYS A 18 8.97 3.47 -5.33
N ALA A 19 7.66 3.38 -5.11
CA ALA A 19 6.72 4.37 -5.57
C ALA A 19 6.99 5.73 -4.88
N GLY A 20 7.06 6.80 -5.67
CA GLY A 20 7.26 8.16 -5.19
C GLY A 20 6.09 8.74 -4.39
N CYS A 21 4.98 8.00 -4.27
CA CYS A 21 3.77 8.44 -3.58
C CYS A 21 3.83 8.31 -2.05
N PHE A 22 4.82 7.60 -1.50
CA PHE A 22 4.94 7.36 -0.06
C PHE A 22 6.15 8.09 0.52
N THR A 23 5.99 8.67 1.70
CA THR A 23 7.10 9.29 2.46
C THR A 23 8.08 8.22 2.98
N PRO A 24 9.31 8.60 3.37
CA PRO A 24 10.30 7.64 3.87
C PRO A 24 9.77 6.83 5.07
N LEU A 25 9.04 7.49 5.98
CA LEU A 25 8.42 6.85 7.14
C LEU A 25 7.29 5.89 6.74
N GLN A 26 6.42 6.31 5.82
CA GLN A 26 5.36 5.45 5.28
C GLN A 26 5.93 4.22 4.57
N ARG A 27 7.06 4.34 3.87
CA ARG A 27 7.75 3.20 3.26
C ARG A 27 8.30 2.24 4.31
N ASP A 28 8.81 2.73 5.42
CA ASP A 28 9.28 1.86 6.50
C ASP A 28 8.11 1.07 7.11
N PHE A 29 6.99 1.73 7.36
CA PHE A 29 5.75 1.05 7.78
C PHE A 29 5.26 0.06 6.74
N LEU A 30 5.20 0.42 5.45
CA LEU A 30 4.84 -0.53 4.39
C LEU A 30 5.83 -1.69 4.28
N LYS A 31 7.10 -1.47 4.59
CA LYS A 31 8.09 -2.55 4.58
C LYS A 31 7.82 -3.54 5.71
N ALA A 32 7.31 -3.07 6.86
CA ALA A 32 6.89 -3.92 7.97
C ALA A 32 5.50 -4.54 7.77
N LEU A 33 4.54 -3.79 7.20
CA LEU A 33 3.15 -4.19 7.02
C LEU A 33 2.93 -5.08 5.79
N LEU A 34 3.64 -4.83 4.69
CA LEU A 34 3.50 -5.63 3.47
C LEU A 34 4.40 -6.86 3.54
N GLU A 35 3.83 -8.02 3.23
CA GLU A 35 4.57 -9.28 3.16
C GLU A 35 5.34 -9.40 1.84
N GLU A 36 6.50 -10.04 1.88
CA GLU A 36 7.25 -10.39 0.67
C GLU A 36 6.53 -11.48 -0.11
N GLY A 37 6.54 -11.35 -1.45
CA GLY A 37 5.82 -12.27 -2.34
C GLY A 37 4.32 -11.98 -2.49
N LYS A 38 3.76 -11.01 -1.75
CA LYS A 38 2.39 -10.53 -1.94
C LYS A 38 2.31 -9.30 -2.85
N TYR A 39 1.15 -9.16 -3.46
CA TYR A 39 0.79 -8.06 -4.36
C TYR A 39 -0.20 -7.16 -3.66
N TYR A 40 0.01 -5.85 -3.81
CA TYR A 40 -0.82 -4.83 -3.20
C TYR A 40 -1.09 -3.73 -4.22
N THR A 41 -2.26 -3.12 -4.15
CA THR A 41 -2.53 -1.89 -4.88
C THR A 41 -2.00 -0.70 -4.08
N VAL A 42 -1.84 0.44 -4.75
CA VAL A 42 -1.47 1.68 -4.06
C VAL A 42 -2.54 2.06 -3.01
N ASP A 43 -3.82 1.85 -3.31
CA ASP A 43 -4.93 2.11 -2.38
C ASP A 43 -4.85 1.23 -1.12
N GLU A 44 -4.59 -0.07 -1.28
CA GLU A 44 -4.40 -1.02 -0.17
C GLU A 44 -3.22 -0.61 0.72
N ALA A 45 -2.10 -0.25 0.10
CA ALA A 45 -0.92 0.23 0.82
C ALA A 45 -1.22 1.51 1.63
N VAL A 46 -1.91 2.48 1.02
CA VAL A 46 -2.31 3.72 1.72
C VAL A 46 -3.22 3.40 2.90
N LYS A 47 -4.24 2.56 2.72
CA LYS A 47 -5.15 2.15 3.80
C LYS A 47 -4.45 1.45 4.95
N GLN A 48 -3.51 0.55 4.66
CA GLN A 48 -2.72 -0.15 5.68
C GLN A 48 -1.96 0.85 6.56
N ILE A 49 -1.29 1.84 5.94
CA ILE A 49 -0.58 2.87 6.69
C ILE A 49 -1.55 3.76 7.47
N GLU A 50 -2.64 4.21 6.85
CA GLU A 50 -3.64 5.05 7.53
C GLU A 50 -4.26 4.35 8.74
N GLN A 51 -4.54 3.05 8.62
CA GLN A 51 -5.06 2.24 9.71
C GLN A 51 -4.03 2.12 10.83
N TYR A 52 -2.77 1.87 10.48
CA TYR A 52 -1.68 1.79 11.45
C TYR A 52 -1.48 3.11 12.21
N LEU A 53 -1.38 4.23 11.50
CA LEU A 53 -1.27 5.57 12.09
C LEU A 53 -2.46 5.92 13.00
N LYS A 54 -3.68 5.51 12.62
CA LYS A 54 -4.87 5.69 13.46
C LYS A 54 -4.85 4.84 14.72
N GLN A 55 -4.24 3.65 14.68
CA GLN A 55 -4.12 2.80 15.88
C GLN A 55 -3.07 3.32 16.86
N GLU A 56 -1.95 3.85 16.38
CA GLU A 56 -0.92 4.46 17.24
C GLU A 56 -1.35 5.81 17.85
N ALA A 57 -2.33 6.49 17.25
CA ALA A 57 -2.86 7.77 17.74
C ALA A 57 -3.85 7.64 18.92
N LYS A 58 -4.09 6.42 19.44
CA LYS A 58 -5.05 6.15 20.52
C LYS A 58 -4.36 5.58 21.75
#